data_AF-A0A9D4BTB5-F1
#
_entry.id   AF-A0A9D4BTB5-F1
#
_cell.length_a   1.000
_cell.length_b   1.000
_cell.length_c   1.000
_cell.angle_alpha   90.00
_cell.angle_beta   90.00
_cell.angle_gamma   90.00
#
_symmetry.space_group_name_H-M   'P 1'
#
loop_
_entity.id
_entity.type
_entity.pdbx_description
1 polymer ?
#
loop_
_entity_poly.entity_id
_entity_poly.type
_entity_poly.pdbx_seq_one_letter_code
_entity_poly.pdbx_strand_id
1 'polypeptide(L)'
;MERFQEDAYDVIDRLHQNATRHSLNGNMTSLAGDDAVMDSVHSPYQWRIQTHSHRGKIIRCISWHEALQRVWRKLQLRGLVEFGHPFPLVETSSRRTTAAEFIALANQARRDSDPGKLRAQKEHVLTEMYRSVPLAVLEDMRTTFQADFEMFEYDSSPNEIFERVFGVLLSSRSYGDYVYARTTKEQHSFHSEPPSSFFARLPPIQTMNALSRLRRVSYMDAP
;
A
#
# COMPACT_ATOMS: atom_id res chain seq x y z
N MET A 1 10.93 -16.23 7.05
CA MET A 1 11.21 -17.27 6.04
C MET A 1 11.39 -16.57 4.69
N GLU A 2 12.62 -16.46 4.18
CA GLU A 2 12.94 -15.75 2.91
C GLU A 2 13.91 -16.63 2.07
N ARG A 3 13.40 -17.73 1.49
CA ARG A 3 14.15 -18.56 0.51
C ARG A 3 13.59 -18.51 -0.90
N PHE A 4 12.62 -17.62 -1.14
CA PHE A 4 11.89 -17.53 -2.41
C PHE A 4 12.81 -17.49 -3.64
N GLN A 5 13.95 -16.78 -3.57
CA GLN A 5 14.91 -16.75 -4.68
C GLN A 5 15.61 -18.08 -4.90
N GLU A 6 16.00 -18.77 -3.83
CA GLU A 6 16.63 -20.09 -3.88
C GLU A 6 15.63 -21.12 -4.44
N ASP A 7 14.40 -21.11 -3.92
CA ASP A 7 13.33 -22.01 -4.34
C ASP A 7 12.94 -21.77 -5.81
N ALA A 8 12.84 -20.51 -6.22
CA ALA A 8 12.57 -20.14 -7.60
C ALA A 8 13.68 -20.64 -8.55
N TYR A 9 14.95 -20.52 -8.13
CA TYR A 9 16.07 -21.05 -8.91
C TYR A 9 16.05 -22.58 -9.01
N ASP A 10 15.78 -23.29 -7.90
CA ASP A 10 15.66 -24.76 -7.93
C ASP A 10 14.56 -25.23 -8.90
N VAL A 11 13.40 -24.58 -8.87
CA VAL A 11 12.31 -24.89 -9.81
C VAL A 11 12.71 -24.61 -11.27
N ILE A 12 13.34 -23.47 -11.56
CA ILE A 12 13.79 -23.10 -12.91
C ILE A 12 14.82 -24.10 -13.44
N ASP A 13 15.75 -24.53 -12.58
CA ASP A 13 16.79 -25.49 -12.94
C ASP A 13 16.18 -26.87 -13.24
N ARG A 14 15.18 -27.31 -12.46
CA ARG A 14 14.41 -28.54 -12.73
C ARG A 14 13.59 -28.49 -14.02
N LEU A 15 13.14 -27.31 -14.43
CA LEU A 15 12.41 -27.10 -15.68
C LEU A 15 13.33 -26.89 -16.90
N HIS A 16 14.65 -26.98 -16.71
CA HIS A 16 15.67 -26.77 -17.75
C HIS A 16 15.57 -25.40 -18.45
N GLN A 17 15.12 -24.37 -17.73
CA GLN A 17 14.92 -23.01 -18.25
C GLN A 17 16.18 -22.13 -18.08
N ASN A 18 17.31 -22.58 -18.63
CA ASN A 18 18.62 -21.95 -18.43
C ASN A 18 18.69 -20.48 -18.89
N ALA A 19 17.97 -20.13 -19.96
CA ALA A 19 17.89 -18.74 -20.45
C ALA A 19 17.19 -17.82 -19.42
N THR A 20 16.12 -18.32 -18.79
CA THR A 20 15.41 -17.62 -17.72
C THR A 20 16.30 -17.50 -16.48
N ARG A 21 16.98 -18.59 -16.10
CA ARG A 21 17.94 -18.61 -14.98
C ARG A 21 19.02 -17.55 -15.14
N HIS A 22 19.55 -17.42 -16.36
CA HIS A 22 20.57 -16.43 -16.69
C HIS A 22 20.03 -15.00 -16.59
N SER A 23 18.83 -14.75 -17.13
CA SER A 23 18.19 -13.43 -17.12
C SER A 23 17.86 -12.93 -15.71
N LEU A 24 17.50 -13.85 -14.80
CA LEU A 24 17.16 -13.54 -13.40
C LEU A 24 18.38 -13.49 -12.47
N ASN A 25 19.55 -13.94 -12.92
CA ASN A 25 20.72 -14.08 -12.06
C ASN A 25 21.19 -12.70 -11.54
N GLY A 26 21.17 -12.50 -10.22
CA GLY A 26 21.54 -11.23 -9.59
C GLY A 26 20.55 -10.07 -9.79
N ASN A 27 19.55 -10.22 -10.66
CA ASN A 27 18.64 -9.14 -11.07
C ASN A 27 17.19 -9.32 -10.60
N MET A 28 16.84 -10.47 -10.02
CA MET A 28 15.44 -10.81 -9.69
C MET A 28 14.75 -9.73 -8.83
N THR A 29 15.40 -9.26 -7.77
CA THR A 29 14.86 -8.20 -6.90
C THR A 29 14.68 -6.87 -7.62
N SER A 30 15.62 -6.51 -8.52
CA SER A 30 15.49 -5.27 -9.30
C SER A 30 14.33 -5.37 -10.29
N LEU A 31 14.25 -6.47 -11.04
CA LEU A 31 13.20 -6.72 -12.02
C LEU A 31 11.81 -6.77 -11.38
N ALA A 32 11.68 -7.44 -10.23
CA ALA A 32 10.43 -7.46 -9.47
C ALA A 32 10.04 -6.06 -8.98
N GLY A 33 11.02 -5.24 -8.58
CA GLY A 33 10.77 -3.85 -8.19
C GLY A 33 10.35 -2.96 -9.36
N ASP A 34 11.01 -3.09 -10.51
CA ASP A 34 10.65 -2.36 -11.73
C ASP A 34 9.23 -2.74 -12.20
N ASP A 35 8.93 -4.03 -12.23
CA ASP A 35 7.60 -4.54 -12.57
C ASP A 35 6.53 -4.02 -11.60
N ALA A 36 6.79 -4.05 -10.30
CA ALA A 36 5.86 -3.52 -9.29
C ALA A 36 5.61 -2.01 -9.43
N VAL A 37 6.62 -1.24 -9.87
CA VAL A 37 6.47 0.18 -10.21
C VAL A 37 5.62 0.34 -11.47
N MET A 38 5.94 -0.40 -12.53
CA MET A 38 5.22 -0.40 -13.81
C MET A 38 3.73 -0.69 -13.59
N ASP A 39 3.41 -1.76 -12.88
CA ASP A 39 2.04 -2.15 -12.54
C ASP A 39 1.30 -1.06 -11.76
N SER A 40 1.98 -0.44 -10.80
CA SER A 40 1.38 0.61 -9.97
C SER A 40 1.08 1.88 -10.76
N VAL A 41 1.89 2.19 -11.77
CA VAL A 41 1.75 3.40 -12.60
C VAL A 41 0.83 3.17 -13.80
N HIS A 42 0.92 2.03 -14.49
CA HIS A 42 0.18 1.81 -15.72
C HIS A 42 -1.33 1.80 -15.53
N SER A 43 -1.88 1.16 -14.49
CA SER A 43 -3.34 1.07 -14.34
C SER A 43 -4.01 2.47 -14.24
N PRO A 44 -3.55 3.39 -13.38
CA PRO A 44 -4.07 4.77 -13.33
C PRO A 44 -4.02 5.50 -14.68
N TYR A 45 -2.93 5.36 -15.43
CA TYR A 45 -2.77 6.00 -16.75
C TYR A 45 -3.67 5.37 -17.81
N GLN A 46 -3.88 4.05 -17.79
CA GLN A 46 -4.84 3.37 -18.65
C GLN A 46 -6.28 3.84 -18.34
N TRP A 47 -6.64 3.94 -17.06
CA TRP A 47 -7.97 4.41 -16.62
C TRP A 47 -8.21 5.90 -16.90
N ARG A 48 -7.15 6.70 -17.08
CA ARG A 48 -7.23 8.10 -17.50
C ARG A 48 -7.72 8.23 -18.95
N ILE A 49 -7.29 7.33 -19.85
CA ILE A 49 -7.44 7.46 -21.31
C ILE A 49 -8.67 6.72 -21.87
N GLN A 50 -9.21 5.72 -21.17
CA GLN A 50 -10.32 4.90 -21.71
C GLN A 50 -11.58 5.74 -22.03
N THR A 51 -11.86 5.85 -23.33
CA THR A 51 -12.77 6.83 -23.97
C THR A 51 -14.05 6.23 -24.52
N HIS A 52 -14.21 4.89 -24.58
CA HIS A 52 -15.28 4.29 -25.41
C HIS A 52 -16.44 3.64 -24.64
N SER A 53 -16.41 3.57 -23.31
CA SER A 53 -17.61 3.29 -22.50
C SER A 53 -17.37 3.67 -21.03
N HIS A 54 -17.62 4.93 -20.65
CA HIS A 54 -17.34 5.53 -19.32
C HIS A 54 -15.97 6.24 -19.21
N ARG A 55 -15.84 7.40 -19.88
CA ARG A 55 -14.74 8.37 -19.73
C ARG A 55 -14.19 8.44 -18.29
N GLY A 56 -12.91 8.12 -18.09
CA GLY A 56 -12.07 8.61 -16.99
C GLY A 56 -12.64 8.44 -15.58
N LYS A 57 -12.98 7.21 -15.15
CA LYS A 57 -13.60 6.95 -13.82
C LYS A 57 -12.84 7.61 -12.66
N ILE A 58 -11.51 7.64 -12.71
CA ILE A 58 -10.70 8.18 -11.61
C ILE A 58 -10.76 9.71 -11.54
N ILE A 59 -10.68 10.41 -12.69
CA ILE A 59 -10.68 11.88 -12.73
C ILE A 59 -12.05 12.51 -12.44
N ARG A 60 -13.12 11.70 -12.39
CA ARG A 60 -14.45 12.15 -11.93
C ARG A 60 -14.52 12.31 -10.42
N CYS A 61 -13.70 11.56 -9.68
CA CYS A 61 -13.76 11.52 -8.22
C CYS A 61 -12.65 12.34 -7.57
N ILE A 62 -11.47 12.38 -8.20
CA ILE A 62 -10.28 13.03 -7.67
C ILE A 62 -9.51 13.74 -8.78
N SER A 63 -8.69 14.73 -8.42
CA SER A 63 -7.81 15.37 -9.40
C SER A 63 -6.75 14.37 -9.90
N TRP A 64 -6.22 14.60 -11.10
CA TRP A 64 -5.13 13.75 -11.62
C TRP A 64 -3.87 13.84 -10.77
N HIS A 65 -3.59 15.01 -10.20
CA HIS A 65 -2.49 15.19 -9.25
C HIS A 65 -2.67 14.32 -8.00
N GLU A 66 -3.88 14.33 -7.42
CA GLU A 66 -4.21 13.47 -6.27
C GLU A 66 -4.11 11.99 -6.63
N ALA A 67 -4.54 11.59 -7.84
CA ALA A 67 -4.38 10.22 -8.32
C ALA A 67 -2.90 9.79 -8.32
N LEU A 68 -2.00 10.63 -8.84
CA LEU A 68 -0.56 10.35 -8.84
C LEU A 68 0.04 10.35 -7.43
N GLN A 69 -0.42 11.24 -6.53
CA GLN A 69 -0.03 11.20 -5.11
C GLN A 69 -0.43 9.90 -4.44
N ARG A 70 -1.62 9.37 -4.73
CA ARG A 70 -2.06 8.06 -4.21
C ARG A 70 -1.21 6.91 -4.75
N VAL A 71 -0.79 6.96 -6.02
CA VAL A 71 0.15 5.99 -6.59
C VAL A 71 1.49 6.06 -5.90
N TRP A 72 2.03 7.27 -5.69
CA TRP A 72 3.27 7.47 -4.95
C TRP A 72 3.17 6.89 -3.54
N ARG A 73 2.08 7.20 -2.83
CA ARG A 73 1.84 6.66 -1.49
C ARG A 73 1.74 5.13 -1.51
N LYS A 74 1.09 4.53 -2.52
CA LYS A 74 1.04 3.07 -2.70
C LYS A 74 2.43 2.47 -2.88
N LEU A 75 3.31 3.10 -3.66
CA LEU A 75 4.71 2.66 -3.81
C LEU A 75 5.45 2.71 -2.47
N GLN A 76 5.22 3.76 -1.68
CA GLN A 76 5.80 3.86 -0.36
C GLN A 76 5.30 2.76 0.59
N LEU A 77 3.98 2.54 0.65
CA LEU A 77 3.39 1.49 1.50
C LEU A 77 3.88 0.08 1.12
N ARG A 78 4.21 -0.15 -0.15
CA ARG A 78 4.78 -1.41 -0.64
C ARG A 78 6.27 -1.59 -0.30
N GLY A 79 6.91 -0.57 0.29
CA GLY A 79 8.35 -0.58 0.56
C GLY A 79 9.20 -0.45 -0.71
N LEU A 80 8.70 0.22 -1.75
CA LEU A 80 9.48 0.51 -2.97
C LEU A 80 10.12 1.90 -2.95
N VAL A 81 9.55 2.83 -2.17
CA VAL A 81 10.03 4.20 -2.03
C VAL A 81 9.96 4.56 -0.54
N GLU A 82 10.99 5.19 0.02
CA GLU A 82 10.92 5.63 1.41
C GLU A 82 9.82 6.68 1.62
N PHE A 83 9.23 6.69 2.82
CA PHE A 83 8.34 7.78 3.25
C PHE A 83 9.02 9.15 3.26
N GLY A 84 10.35 9.18 3.44
CA GLY A 84 11.15 10.40 3.38
C GLY A 84 11.22 11.05 1.99
N HIS A 85 10.92 10.31 0.92
CA HIS A 85 10.89 10.88 -0.43
C HIS A 85 9.53 11.56 -0.70
N PRO A 86 9.49 12.90 -0.76
CA PRO A 86 8.25 13.62 -1.03
C PRO A 86 7.77 13.34 -2.47
N PHE A 87 6.48 13.54 -2.69
CA PHE A 87 5.91 13.46 -4.03
C PHE A 87 6.58 14.49 -4.96
N PRO A 88 7.15 14.08 -6.12
CA PRO A 88 8.07 14.93 -6.88
C PRO A 88 7.40 15.90 -7.86
N LEU A 89 6.07 15.86 -8.00
CA LEU A 89 5.36 16.68 -8.98
C LEU A 89 4.50 17.74 -8.30
N VAL A 90 4.46 18.93 -8.90
CA VAL A 90 3.43 19.94 -8.64
C VAL A 90 2.21 19.71 -9.55
N GLU A 91 1.05 20.28 -9.20
CA GLU A 91 -0.20 20.02 -9.93
C GLU A 91 -0.12 20.29 -11.44
N THR A 92 0.53 21.38 -11.85
CA THR A 92 0.68 21.75 -13.26
C THR A 92 1.55 20.76 -14.04
N SER A 93 2.58 20.22 -13.40
CA SER A 93 3.45 19.18 -13.97
C SER A 93 2.71 17.85 -14.06
N SER A 94 1.99 17.45 -13.01
CA SER A 94 1.23 16.20 -12.96
C SER A 94 0.28 16.01 -14.15
N ARG A 95 -0.36 17.09 -14.64
CA ARG A 95 -1.26 17.03 -15.80
C ARG A 95 -0.56 16.62 -17.09
N ARG A 96 0.70 17.02 -17.26
CA ARG A 96 1.51 16.81 -18.47
C ARG A 96 2.38 15.57 -18.38
N THR A 97 2.73 15.13 -17.17
CA THR A 97 3.58 13.96 -16.95
C THR A 97 2.97 12.69 -17.58
N THR A 98 3.76 12.05 -18.43
CA THR A 98 3.45 10.76 -19.06
C THR A 98 3.71 9.59 -18.10
N ALA A 99 3.20 8.41 -18.43
CA ALA A 99 3.45 7.21 -17.62
C ALA A 99 4.95 6.91 -17.51
N ALA A 100 5.67 6.97 -18.65
CA ALA A 100 7.10 6.68 -18.71
C ALA A 100 7.93 7.65 -17.85
N GLU A 101 7.62 8.94 -17.89
CA GLU A 101 8.28 9.94 -17.03
C GLU A 101 8.02 9.66 -15.54
N PHE A 102 6.78 9.31 -15.18
CA PHE A 102 6.45 9.02 -13.79
C PHE A 102 7.09 7.72 -13.28
N ILE A 103 7.16 6.69 -14.13
CA ILE A 103 7.93 5.46 -13.87
C ILE A 103 9.40 5.78 -13.63
N ALA A 104 10.01 6.63 -14.48
CA ALA A 104 11.40 7.02 -14.31
C ALA A 104 11.65 7.73 -12.97
N LEU A 105 10.75 8.64 -12.57
CA LEU A 105 10.80 9.30 -11.26
C LEU A 105 10.67 8.30 -10.10
N ALA A 106 9.73 7.37 -10.19
CA ALA A 106 9.52 6.34 -9.17
C ALA A 106 10.74 5.41 -9.04
N ASN A 107 11.30 4.98 -10.17
CA ASN A 107 12.50 4.14 -10.17
C ASN A 107 13.74 4.88 -9.69
N GLN A 108 13.84 6.19 -9.94
CA GLN A 108 14.90 7.00 -9.37
C GLN A 108 14.79 7.05 -7.84
N ALA A 109 13.61 7.40 -7.31
CA ALA A 109 13.40 7.44 -5.86
C ALA A 109 13.59 6.06 -5.19
N ARG A 110 13.24 4.97 -5.88
CA ARG A 110 13.51 3.59 -5.43
C ARG A 110 15.00 3.31 -5.30
N ARG A 111 15.81 3.73 -6.28
CA ARG A 111 17.28 3.56 -6.24
C ARG A 111 17.93 4.41 -5.15
N ASP A 112 17.35 5.58 -4.87
CA ASP A 112 17.84 6.50 -3.84
C ASP A 112 17.40 6.08 -2.41
N SER A 113 16.48 5.11 -2.31
CA SER A 113 15.98 4.58 -1.03
C SER A 113 16.92 3.53 -0.43
N ASP A 114 17.07 3.57 0.90
CA ASP A 114 17.82 2.61 1.72
C ASP A 114 17.02 1.29 1.89
N PRO A 115 17.54 0.15 1.42
CA PRO A 115 16.84 -1.14 1.52
C PRO A 115 16.48 -1.57 2.95
N GLY A 116 17.32 -1.25 3.94
CA GLY A 116 17.08 -1.57 5.34
C GLY A 116 15.90 -0.79 5.91
N LYS A 117 15.80 0.50 5.56
CA LYS A 117 14.63 1.31 5.93
C LYS A 117 13.37 0.87 5.22
N LEU A 118 13.45 0.49 3.93
CA LEU A 118 12.31 -0.01 3.17
C LEU A 118 11.73 -1.29 3.79
N ARG A 119 12.59 -2.21 4.26
CA ARG A 119 12.16 -3.43 4.95
C ARG A 119 11.41 -3.10 6.24
N ALA A 120 12.01 -2.29 7.12
CA ALA A 120 11.40 -1.89 8.38
C ALA A 120 10.09 -1.10 8.15
N GLN A 121 10.06 -0.24 7.13
CA GLN A 121 8.87 0.51 6.74
C GLN A 121 7.74 -0.43 6.32
N LYS A 122 8.03 -1.42 5.48
CA LYS A 122 7.01 -2.39 5.01
C LYS A 122 6.45 -3.20 6.18
N GLU A 123 7.31 -3.68 7.06
CA GLU A 123 6.91 -4.41 8.27
C GLU A 123 6.02 -3.56 9.16
N HIS A 124 6.46 -2.34 9.49
CA HIS A 124 5.68 -1.40 10.30
C HIS A 124 4.31 -1.10 9.69
N VAL A 125 4.25 -0.81 8.38
CA VAL A 125 3.00 -0.53 7.67
C VAL A 125 2.05 -1.73 7.70
N LEU A 126 2.57 -2.95 7.46
CA LEU A 126 1.76 -4.15 7.51
C LEU A 126 1.19 -4.39 8.91
N THR A 127 2.03 -4.29 9.95
CA THR A 127 1.59 -4.45 11.33
C THR A 127 0.49 -3.45 11.70
N GLU A 128 0.67 -2.17 11.39
CA GLU A 128 -0.33 -1.14 11.68
C GLU A 128 -1.62 -1.35 10.87
N MET A 129 -1.51 -1.78 9.60
CA MET A 129 -2.67 -2.14 8.80
C MET A 129 -3.46 -3.29 9.41
N TYR A 130 -2.81 -4.37 9.83
CA TYR A 130 -3.49 -5.50 10.48
C TYR A 130 -4.08 -5.12 11.85
N ARG A 131 -3.40 -4.30 12.65
CA ARG A 131 -3.94 -3.78 13.92
C ARG A 131 -5.21 -2.96 13.75
N SER A 132 -5.35 -2.27 12.61
CA SER A 132 -6.54 -1.48 12.29
C SER A 132 -7.79 -2.33 12.01
N VAL A 133 -7.61 -3.61 11.68
CA VAL A 133 -8.72 -4.56 11.44
C VAL A 133 -9.37 -4.93 12.78
N PRO A 134 -10.71 -5.01 12.91
CA PRO A 134 -11.36 -5.44 14.15
C PRO A 134 -10.90 -6.83 14.61
N LEU A 135 -10.72 -7.02 15.93
CA LEU A 135 -10.20 -8.27 16.49
C LEU A 135 -11.06 -9.49 16.08
N ALA A 136 -12.38 -9.37 16.13
CA ALA A 136 -13.29 -10.43 15.72
C ALA A 136 -13.06 -10.90 14.26
N VAL A 137 -12.67 -9.99 13.36
CA VAL A 137 -12.35 -10.33 11.97
C VAL A 137 -11.01 -11.07 11.88
N LEU A 138 -10.02 -10.65 12.68
CA LEU A 138 -8.72 -11.33 12.75
C LEU A 138 -8.86 -12.76 13.31
N GLU A 139 -9.70 -12.95 14.31
CA GLU A 139 -10.01 -14.26 14.89
C GLU A 139 -10.74 -15.18 13.88
N ASP A 140 -11.65 -14.63 13.08
CA ASP A 140 -12.34 -15.35 12.01
C ASP A 140 -11.38 -15.76 10.88
N MET A 141 -10.47 -14.84 10.48
CA MET A 141 -9.40 -15.16 9.54
C MET A 141 -8.49 -16.26 10.08
N ARG A 142 -8.08 -16.17 11.35
CA ARG A 142 -7.27 -17.21 12.01
C ARG A 142 -7.94 -18.58 11.91
N THR A 143 -9.22 -18.63 12.23
CA THR A 143 -10.01 -19.87 12.22
C THR A 143 -10.16 -20.43 10.80
N THR A 144 -10.44 -19.55 9.82
CA THR A 144 -10.64 -19.94 8.42
C THR A 144 -9.36 -20.50 7.78
N PHE A 145 -8.21 -19.91 8.08
CA PHE A 145 -6.92 -20.29 7.49
C PHE A 145 -6.06 -21.17 8.42
N GLN A 146 -6.64 -21.76 9.47
CA GLN A 146 -5.91 -22.55 10.46
C GLN A 146 -5.07 -23.67 9.83
N ALA A 147 -5.65 -24.40 8.88
CA ALA A 147 -4.96 -25.48 8.18
C ALA A 147 -3.75 -24.98 7.38
N ASP A 148 -3.83 -23.80 6.77
CA ASP A 148 -2.71 -23.21 6.04
C ASP A 148 -1.62 -22.75 7.01
N PHE A 149 -1.98 -22.13 8.14
CA PHE A 149 -1.00 -21.75 9.16
C PHE A 149 -0.24 -22.98 9.70
N GLU A 150 -0.93 -24.09 9.95
CA GLU A 150 -0.31 -25.34 10.39
C GLU A 150 0.57 -25.96 9.30
N MET A 151 0.07 -26.02 8.05
CA MET A 151 0.79 -26.63 6.93
C MET A 151 2.09 -25.89 6.58
N PHE A 152 2.11 -24.57 6.73
CA PHE A 152 3.29 -23.74 6.47
C PHE A 152 4.08 -23.35 7.72
N GLU A 153 3.70 -23.87 8.89
CA GLU A 153 4.32 -23.57 10.19
C GLU A 153 4.40 -22.06 10.50
N TYR A 154 3.35 -21.32 10.12
CA TYR A 154 3.23 -19.90 10.40
C TYR A 154 2.57 -19.65 11.76
N ASP A 155 3.00 -18.58 12.44
CA ASP A 155 2.33 -18.11 13.65
C ASP A 155 0.96 -17.54 13.29
N SER A 156 -0.09 -18.19 13.81
CA SER A 156 -1.48 -17.81 13.58
C SER A 156 -1.98 -16.68 14.50
N SER A 157 -1.19 -16.31 15.52
CA SER A 157 -1.55 -15.28 16.51
C SER A 157 -0.33 -14.42 16.93
N PRO A 158 0.37 -13.77 15.99
CA PRO A 158 1.55 -12.97 16.32
C PRO A 158 1.22 -11.83 17.28
N ASN A 159 2.03 -11.69 18.32
CA ASN A 159 1.82 -10.71 19.40
C ASN A 159 1.73 -9.29 18.86
N GLU A 160 2.54 -8.95 17.85
CA GLU A 160 2.54 -7.63 17.25
C GLU A 160 1.17 -7.26 16.65
N ILE A 161 0.34 -8.22 16.25
CA ILE A 161 -0.99 -7.96 15.67
C ILE A 161 -2.11 -8.12 16.71
N PHE A 162 -2.05 -9.18 17.53
CA PHE A 162 -3.14 -9.57 18.43
C PHE A 162 -3.04 -8.92 19.82
N GLU A 163 -1.84 -8.62 20.31
CA GLU A 163 -1.66 -7.87 21.56
C GLU A 163 -1.87 -6.38 21.31
N ARG A 164 -3.14 -5.98 21.36
CA ARG A 164 -3.47 -4.55 21.48
C ARG A 164 -3.06 -4.14 22.88
N VAL A 165 -1.92 -3.49 23.01
CA VAL A 165 -1.62 -2.75 24.25
C VAL A 165 -2.79 -1.79 24.45
N PHE A 166 -3.65 -2.08 25.43
CA PHE A 166 -4.67 -1.15 25.91
C PHE A 166 -3.94 0.00 26.62
N GLY A 167 -3.34 0.87 25.81
CA GLY A 167 -2.84 2.16 26.22
C GLY A 167 -4.04 3.02 26.58
N VAL A 168 -4.32 3.04 27.88
CA VAL A 168 -5.12 4.04 28.59
C VAL A 168 -5.09 5.38 27.86
N LEU A 169 -6.27 5.95 27.68
CA LEU A 169 -6.52 7.36 27.35
C LEU A 169 -5.52 8.30 28.06
N LEU A 170 -4.42 8.69 27.41
CA LEU A 170 -3.63 9.86 27.77
C LEU A 170 -3.10 10.55 26.51
N SER A 171 -3.82 11.62 26.17
CA SER A 171 -3.46 12.80 25.36
C SER A 171 -2.57 12.61 24.13
N SER A 172 -3.16 12.90 22.97
CA SER A 172 -2.61 13.85 21.99
C SER A 172 -1.15 14.25 22.18
N ARG A 173 -0.22 13.44 21.69
CA ARG A 173 1.12 13.92 21.31
C ARG A 173 1.28 13.74 19.81
N SER A 174 1.28 14.89 19.16
CA SER A 174 1.62 15.17 17.77
C SER A 174 2.80 14.31 17.31
N TYR A 175 2.56 13.44 16.33
CA TYR A 175 3.61 12.75 15.57
C TYR A 175 4.14 13.70 14.50
N GLY A 176 4.96 14.65 14.94
CA GLY A 176 5.67 15.59 14.10
C GLY A 176 6.90 16.02 14.87
N ASP A 177 7.91 15.15 14.91
CA ASP A 177 9.27 15.49 15.32
C ASP A 177 10.21 14.33 14.93
N TYR A 178 10.55 14.26 13.64
CA TYR A 178 11.83 13.72 13.23
C TYR A 178 12.75 14.89 12.89
N VAL A 179 13.61 15.22 13.87
CA VAL A 179 14.97 15.77 13.72
C VAL A 179 15.09 17.15 13.06
N TYR A 180 15.15 18.21 13.89
CA TYR A 180 16.04 19.35 13.63
C TYR A 180 17.14 19.40 14.70
N ALA A 181 18.37 19.53 14.22
CA ALA A 181 19.59 19.53 14.98
C ALA A 181 19.66 20.69 16.00
N ARG A 182 20.34 20.44 17.12
CA ARG A 182 20.77 21.45 18.10
C ARG A 182 21.50 22.60 17.41
N THR A 183 20.96 23.80 17.52
CA THR A 183 21.76 25.02 17.72
C THR A 183 20.99 25.97 18.64
N THR A 184 21.74 26.61 19.52
CA THR A 184 21.30 27.37 20.69
C THR A 184 20.76 28.76 20.34
N LYS A 185 19.74 29.18 21.10
CA LYS A 185 19.39 30.57 21.50
C LYS A 185 19.14 31.59 20.38
N GLU A 186 17.88 32.03 20.24
CA GLU A 186 17.43 33.37 20.66
C GLU A 186 15.93 33.55 20.39
N GLN A 187 15.28 34.33 21.25
CA GLN A 187 13.85 34.59 21.30
C GLN A 187 13.44 35.54 20.17
N HIS A 188 12.33 35.26 19.48
CA HIS A 188 11.36 36.30 19.10
C HIS A 188 9.99 35.72 18.75
N SER A 189 8.98 36.33 19.37
CA SER A 189 7.54 36.13 19.19
C SER A 189 7.09 36.51 17.77
N PHE A 190 6.28 35.66 17.13
CA PHE A 190 5.35 36.10 16.08
C PHE A 190 4.13 35.16 15.99
N HIS A 191 2.95 35.76 15.96
CA HIS A 191 1.64 35.11 15.81
C HIS A 191 1.42 34.60 14.38
N SER A 192 0.94 33.37 14.23
CA SER A 192 0.16 32.94 13.04
C SER A 192 -0.65 31.67 13.33
N GLU A 193 -1.93 31.69 12.99
CA GLU A 193 -2.92 30.62 13.16
C GLU A 193 -2.56 29.33 12.38
N PRO A 194 -2.97 28.13 12.85
CA PRO A 194 -2.71 26.88 12.14
C PRO A 194 -3.74 26.59 11.03
N PRO A 195 -3.32 26.01 9.88
CA PRO A 195 -4.24 25.56 8.85
C PRO A 195 -4.96 24.26 9.24
N SER A 196 -6.22 24.18 8.81
CA SER A 196 -7.18 23.09 9.05
C SER A 196 -6.64 21.68 8.74
N SER A 197 -6.72 20.79 9.73
CA SER A 197 -6.45 19.36 9.63
C SER A 197 -7.48 18.62 8.75
N PHE A 198 -7.04 18.05 7.62
CA PHE A 198 -7.90 17.37 6.64
C PHE A 198 -8.05 15.84 6.86
N PHE A 199 -7.44 15.28 7.92
CA PHE A 199 -7.50 13.83 8.19
C PHE A 199 -8.82 13.32 8.82
N ALA A 200 -9.82 14.19 9.03
CA ALA A 200 -11.04 13.84 9.77
C ALA A 200 -12.25 13.40 8.91
N ARG A 201 -12.08 13.00 7.64
CA ARG A 201 -13.21 12.54 6.80
C ARG A 201 -12.91 11.28 6.00
N LEU A 202 -12.82 10.16 6.70
CA LEU A 202 -13.31 8.90 6.14
C LEU A 202 -14.65 8.59 6.83
N PRO A 203 -15.76 8.40 6.09
CA PRO A 203 -17.01 8.00 6.71
C PRO A 203 -16.88 6.58 7.29
N PRO A 204 -17.52 6.29 8.44
CA PRO A 204 -17.55 4.94 8.99
C PRO A 204 -18.25 3.98 8.01
N ILE A 205 -17.69 2.79 7.86
CA ILE A 205 -18.32 1.68 7.13
C ILE A 205 -19.63 1.34 7.85
N GLN A 206 -20.76 1.71 7.25
CA GLN A 206 -22.06 1.26 7.72
C GLN A 206 -22.18 -0.24 7.46
N THR A 207 -22.25 -1.02 8.53
CA THR A 207 -22.66 -2.41 8.52
C THR A 207 -24.10 -2.50 8.01
N MET A 208 -24.31 -2.91 6.76
CA MET A 208 -25.64 -3.29 6.28
C MET A 208 -25.94 -4.72 6.69
N ASN A 209 -26.70 -4.87 7.79
CA ASN A 209 -27.55 -6.02 8.00
C ASN A 209 -28.62 -6.05 6.89
N ALA A 210 -28.50 -6.98 5.95
CA ALA A 210 -29.52 -7.24 4.93
C ALA A 210 -30.07 -8.66 5.07
N LEU A 211 -30.74 -8.93 6.20
CA LEU A 211 -31.72 -10.00 6.30
C LEU A 211 -33.12 -9.38 6.26
N SER A 212 -33.70 -9.31 5.07
CA SER A 212 -35.14 -9.52 4.83
C SER A 212 -35.51 -9.14 3.40
N ARG A 213 -35.77 -10.14 2.56
CA ARG A 213 -36.92 -10.22 1.62
C ARG A 213 -36.79 -11.47 0.76
N LEU A 214 -37.29 -12.57 1.31
CA LEU A 214 -37.83 -13.66 0.52
C LEU A 214 -38.94 -13.10 -0.38
N ARG A 215 -38.72 -13.05 -1.70
CA ARG A 215 -39.80 -13.09 -2.67
C ARG A 215 -39.75 -14.44 -3.37
N ARG A 216 -40.73 -15.28 -3.03
CA ARG A 216 -41.16 -16.42 -3.86
C ARG A 216 -41.43 -15.90 -5.27
N VAL A 217 -40.80 -16.51 -6.27
CA VAL A 217 -41.36 -16.57 -7.61
C VAL A 217 -41.71 -18.04 -7.83
N SER A 218 -43.01 -18.31 -7.74
CA SER A 218 -43.65 -19.54 -8.17
C SER A 218 -43.83 -19.42 -9.68
N TYR A 219 -43.37 -20.39 -10.46
CA TYR A 219 -43.98 -20.66 -11.76
C TYR A 219 -44.06 -22.17 -11.95
N MET A 220 -45.30 -22.63 -11.99
CA MET A 220 -45.70 -23.99 -12.33
C MET A 220 -45.63 -24.17 -13.85
N ASP A 221 -45.26 -25.40 -14.20
CA ASP A 221 -45.81 -26.30 -15.21
C ASP A 221 -45.96 -25.90 -16.69
N ALA A 222 -45.48 -26.87 -17.47
CA ALA A 222 -45.63 -27.09 -18.89
C ALA A 222 -47.11 -27.15 -19.34
N PRO A 223 -47.32 -27.12 -20.65
CA PRO A 223 -47.56 -28.39 -21.35
C PRO A 223 -46.54 -28.72 -22.45
#